data_AF-A0A2V7V825-F1
#
_entry.id   AF-A0A2V7V825-F1
#
_cell.length_a   1.000
_cell.length_b   1.000
_cell.length_c   1.000
_cell.angle_alpha   90.00
_cell.angle_beta   90.00
_cell.angle_gamma   90.00
#
_symmetry.space_group_name_H-M   'P 1'
#
loop_
_entity.id
_entity.type
_entity.pdbx_description
1 polymer ?
#
loop_
_entity_poly.entity_id
_entity_poly.type
_entity_poly.pdbx_seq_one_letter_code
_entity_poly.pdbx_strand_id
1 'polypeptide(L)'
;MRLLHQPGRGRPAPRGRERDRPRTGPMTMIVAALFLAVSPSYAQAPQAQTPGEMHRRHQDSPAYIAMLEDPKRDVYQKPAEVVAALALKPGEVVADIGAGSGYFAVRLAKEVGPAGRVYGVDVSPEMVVHLNRRLRDAGITNVQTILSAPDDPLLLDASVD
;
A
#
# COMPACT_ATOMS: atom_id res chain seq x y z
N MET A 1 -19.98 30.20 80.15
CA MET A 1 -20.57 29.69 81.40
C MET A 1 -21.98 29.20 81.08
N ARG A 2 -22.21 27.90 81.30
CA ARG A 2 -23.47 27.14 81.51
C ARG A 2 -24.86 27.68 81.08
N LEU A 3 -25.60 26.75 80.43
CA LEU A 3 -27.01 26.32 80.68
C LEU A 3 -28.13 27.32 80.30
N LEU A 4 -29.34 26.98 79.89
CA LEU A 4 -30.22 25.85 79.54
C LEU A 4 -31.40 26.57 78.79
N HIS A 5 -32.27 26.01 77.95
CA HIS A 5 -33.31 25.03 78.22
C HIS A 5 -34.30 25.15 77.03
N GLN A 6 -34.71 24.04 76.42
CA GLN A 6 -35.94 23.92 75.61
C GLN A 6 -37.11 23.61 76.58
N PRO A 7 -38.37 23.97 76.29
CA PRO A 7 -39.32 23.02 75.66
C PRO A 7 -40.41 23.75 74.81
N GLY A 8 -41.34 23.17 74.04
CA GLY A 8 -41.74 21.80 73.73
C GLY A 8 -43.17 21.78 73.11
N ARG A 9 -43.37 20.87 72.13
CA ARG A 9 -44.59 20.09 71.76
C ARG A 9 -45.85 20.75 71.16
N GLY A 10 -46.27 20.15 70.03
CA GLY A 10 -47.67 20.06 69.57
C GLY A 10 -47.82 19.30 68.23
N ARG A 11 -48.40 18.09 68.26
CA ARG A 11 -48.96 17.26 67.14
C ARG A 11 -50.32 16.71 67.66
N PRO A 12 -51.32 16.21 66.89
CA PRO A 12 -51.23 15.43 65.64
C PRO A 12 -52.43 15.58 64.64
N ALA A 13 -52.53 14.69 63.64
CA ALA A 13 -53.54 14.59 62.55
C ALA A 13 -54.74 13.63 62.84
N PRO A 14 -55.80 13.61 62.00
CA PRO A 14 -56.30 12.35 61.36
C PRO A 14 -56.87 12.54 59.90
N ARG A 15 -56.57 11.69 58.89
CA ARG A 15 -57.20 10.44 58.34
C ARG A 15 -58.58 10.48 57.63
N GLY A 16 -58.55 10.14 56.31
CA GLY A 16 -59.47 9.23 55.55
C GLY A 16 -60.75 9.84 54.93
N ARG A 17 -61.36 9.42 53.80
CA ARG A 17 -61.31 8.27 52.85
C ARG A 17 -61.86 8.76 51.48
N GLU A 18 -61.63 8.17 50.30
CA GLU A 18 -62.31 6.96 49.76
C GLU A 18 -61.72 6.63 48.36
N ARG A 19 -60.99 5.51 48.21
CA ARG A 19 -61.31 4.30 47.40
C ARG A 19 -61.81 4.53 45.97
N ASP A 20 -60.99 4.12 44.99
CA ASP A 20 -61.32 2.94 44.18
C ASP A 20 -60.08 2.32 43.51
N ARG A 21 -60.09 0.99 43.36
CA ARG A 21 -59.12 0.11 42.66
C ARG A 21 -59.97 -0.84 41.79
N PRO A 22 -59.40 -1.74 40.96
CA PRO A 22 -58.22 -1.66 40.06
C PRO A 22 -58.54 -2.25 38.67
N ARG A 23 -57.67 -2.12 37.65
CA ARG A 23 -57.44 -3.19 36.65
C ARG A 23 -56.02 -3.11 36.06
N THR A 24 -55.36 -4.26 36.04
CA THR A 24 -53.99 -4.58 35.63
C THR A 24 -53.83 -4.70 34.12
N GLY A 25 -52.69 -4.24 33.57
CA GLY A 25 -52.18 -4.58 32.24
C GLY A 25 -50.65 -4.71 32.28
N PRO A 26 -50.02 -5.66 31.54
CA PRO A 26 -48.59 -5.93 31.65
C PRO A 26 -47.74 -5.21 30.59
N MET A 27 -46.41 -5.24 30.80
CA MET A 27 -45.33 -5.01 29.81
C MET A 27 -45.18 -3.56 29.29
N THR A 28 -44.05 -2.89 29.49
CA THR A 28 -42.75 -3.30 28.95
C THR A 28 -41.63 -2.53 29.67
N MET A 29 -40.64 -3.25 30.19
CA MET A 29 -39.35 -2.70 30.63
C MET A 29 -38.49 -2.44 29.39
N ILE A 30 -38.12 -1.18 29.13
CA ILE A 30 -37.05 -0.85 28.18
C ILE A 30 -35.77 -0.69 28.99
N VAL A 31 -34.89 -1.68 28.92
CA VAL A 31 -33.49 -1.58 29.35
C VAL A 31 -32.69 -1.10 28.14
N ALA A 32 -32.23 0.15 28.16
CA ALA A 32 -31.31 0.67 27.16
C ALA A 32 -29.89 0.16 27.47
N ALA A 33 -29.45 -0.86 26.74
CA ALA A 33 -28.06 -1.34 26.78
C ALA A 33 -27.21 -0.45 25.85
N LEU A 34 -26.33 0.36 26.43
CA LEU A 34 -25.35 1.17 25.71
C LEU A 34 -24.14 0.28 25.36
N PHE A 35 -24.12 -0.28 24.15
CA PHE A 35 -22.93 -0.97 23.62
C PHE A 35 -21.99 0.07 23.00
N LEU A 36 -20.89 0.39 23.69
CA LEU A 36 -19.74 1.05 23.07
C LEU A 36 -18.97 -0.01 22.26
N ALA A 37 -19.20 -0.04 20.95
CA ALA A 37 -18.43 -0.84 20.02
C ALA A 37 -17.03 -0.21 19.84
N VAL A 38 -16.02 -0.79 20.49
CA VAL A 38 -14.62 -0.56 20.10
C VAL A 38 -14.34 -1.48 18.93
N SER A 39 -14.37 -0.95 17.71
CA SER A 39 -13.98 -1.70 16.53
C SER A 39 -12.46 -1.94 16.57
N PRO A 40 -11.97 -3.20 16.57
CA PRO A 40 -10.55 -3.44 16.35
C PRO A 40 -10.21 -2.98 14.93
N SER A 41 -9.22 -2.09 14.82
CA SER A 41 -8.67 -1.66 13.54
C SER A 41 -7.97 -2.85 12.91
N TYR A 42 -8.69 -3.62 12.09
CA TYR A 42 -8.08 -4.62 11.23
C TYR A 42 -7.17 -3.86 10.26
N ALA A 43 -5.87 -4.17 10.30
CA ALA A 43 -4.93 -3.73 9.30
C ALA A 43 -5.55 -3.97 7.91
N GLN A 44 -5.79 -2.89 7.15
CA GLN A 44 -6.30 -3.02 5.79
C GLN A 44 -5.31 -3.87 4.99
N ALA A 45 -5.80 -5.02 4.50
CA ALA A 45 -5.07 -5.79 3.50
C ALA A 45 -4.78 -4.89 2.30
N PRO A 46 -3.61 -4.98 1.64
CA PRO A 46 -3.33 -4.20 0.45
C PRO A 46 -4.43 -4.47 -0.59
N GLN A 47 -5.16 -3.43 -0.98
CA GLN A 47 -6.18 -3.58 -2.01
C GLN A 47 -5.52 -4.01 -3.32
N ALA A 48 -6.04 -5.09 -3.91
CA ALA A 48 -5.61 -5.55 -5.23
C ALA A 48 -5.86 -4.42 -6.25
N GLN A 49 -4.79 -3.97 -6.90
CA GLN A 49 -4.83 -2.85 -7.84
C GLN A 49 -5.56 -3.28 -9.12
N THR A 50 -6.48 -2.45 -9.61
CA THR A 50 -7.17 -2.73 -10.87
C THR A 50 -6.23 -2.47 -12.07
N PRO A 51 -6.37 -3.20 -13.20
CA PRO A 51 -5.53 -2.97 -14.39
C PRO A 51 -5.50 -1.51 -14.87
N GLY A 52 -6.62 -0.77 -14.72
CA GLY A 52 -6.71 0.65 -15.06
C GLY A 52 -6.02 1.61 -14.07
N GLU A 53 -5.68 1.17 -12.86
CA GLU A 53 -4.89 1.94 -11.90
C GLU A 53 -3.38 1.77 -12.12
N MET A 54 -2.94 0.59 -12.55
CA MET A 54 -1.55 0.38 -12.97
C MET A 54 -1.21 1.26 -14.18
N HIS A 55 -2.09 1.27 -15.20
CA HIS A 55 -1.89 2.10 -16.40
C HIS A 55 -1.83 3.61 -16.10
N ARG A 56 -2.62 4.10 -15.12
CA ARG A 56 -2.57 5.51 -14.68
C ARG A 56 -1.29 5.90 -13.96
N ARG A 57 -0.61 4.98 -13.25
CA ARG A 57 0.65 5.29 -12.57
C ARG A 57 1.81 5.60 -13.54
N HIS A 58 1.78 5.03 -14.74
CA HIS A 58 2.77 5.35 -15.77
C HIS A 58 2.67 6.80 -16.28
N GLN A 59 1.49 7.42 -16.16
CA GLN A 59 1.22 8.79 -16.65
C GLN A 59 1.78 9.88 -15.71
N ASP A 60 1.91 9.60 -14.41
CA ASP A 60 2.57 10.51 -13.44
C ASP A 60 4.06 10.18 -13.30
N SER A 61 4.79 10.38 -14.41
CA SER A 61 6.15 9.86 -14.56
C SER A 61 7.13 10.28 -13.44
N PRO A 62 7.18 11.53 -12.92
CA PRO A 62 8.18 11.91 -11.92
C PRO A 62 8.01 11.21 -10.56
N ALA A 63 6.78 11.16 -10.03
CA ALA A 63 6.53 10.52 -8.73
C ALA A 63 6.70 9.00 -8.83
N TYR A 64 6.27 8.41 -9.95
CA TYR A 64 6.44 6.99 -10.21
C TYR A 64 7.92 6.62 -10.37
N ILE A 65 8.70 7.40 -11.13
CA ILE A 65 10.16 7.24 -11.25
C ILE A 65 10.82 7.35 -9.87
N ALA A 66 10.48 8.37 -9.07
CA ALA A 66 11.04 8.53 -7.73
C ALA A 66 10.76 7.32 -6.84
N MET A 67 9.55 6.74 -6.95
CA MET A 67 9.20 5.51 -6.25
C MET A 67 10.04 4.31 -6.74
N LEU A 68 10.23 4.17 -8.06
CA LEU A 68 11.04 3.10 -8.65
C LEU A 68 12.55 3.24 -8.35
N GLU A 69 13.01 4.46 -8.08
CA GLU A 69 14.41 4.76 -7.76
C GLU A 69 14.67 4.90 -6.26
N ASP A 70 13.67 4.76 -5.40
CA ASP A 70 13.85 4.83 -3.95
C ASP A 70 14.89 3.78 -3.50
N PRO A 71 16.01 4.17 -2.87
CA PRO A 71 17.03 3.24 -2.40
C PRO A 71 16.51 2.19 -1.41
N LYS A 72 15.38 2.45 -0.73
CA LYS A 72 14.73 1.47 0.15
C LYS A 72 14.27 0.23 -0.60
N ARG A 73 14.10 0.31 -1.93
CA ARG A 73 13.80 -0.85 -2.78
C ARG A 73 14.82 -1.96 -2.61
N ASP A 74 16.10 -1.63 -2.45
CA ASP A 74 17.18 -2.61 -2.33
C ASP A 74 16.99 -3.52 -1.10
N VAL A 75 16.37 -3.01 -0.03
CA VAL A 75 16.15 -3.77 1.22
C VAL A 75 15.21 -4.96 1.01
N TYR A 76 14.18 -4.79 0.17
CA TYR A 76 13.15 -5.82 -0.02
C TYR A 76 13.21 -6.52 -1.39
N GLN A 77 13.71 -5.84 -2.42
CA GLN A 77 13.94 -6.43 -3.75
C GLN A 77 15.25 -7.21 -3.81
N LYS A 78 16.21 -6.92 -2.90
CA LYS A 78 17.51 -7.62 -2.80
C LYS A 78 18.19 -7.78 -4.18
N PRO A 79 18.36 -6.71 -4.96
CA PRO A 79 18.75 -6.81 -6.37
C PRO A 79 20.09 -7.49 -6.59
N ALA A 80 21.03 -7.37 -5.63
CA ALA A 80 22.31 -8.07 -5.70
C ALA A 80 22.14 -9.60 -5.61
N GLU A 81 21.24 -10.08 -4.73
CA GLU A 81 20.94 -11.50 -4.61
C GLU A 81 20.23 -12.02 -5.87
N VAL A 82 19.30 -11.23 -6.43
CA VAL A 82 18.59 -11.57 -7.68
C VAL A 82 19.57 -11.68 -8.84
N VAL A 83 20.42 -10.67 -9.07
CA VAL A 83 21.40 -10.68 -10.17
C VAL A 83 22.39 -11.82 -10.01
N ALA A 84 22.87 -12.09 -8.79
CA ALA A 84 23.77 -13.21 -8.54
C ALA A 84 23.10 -14.57 -8.81
N ALA A 85 21.81 -14.72 -8.47
CA ALA A 85 21.07 -15.95 -8.69
C ALA A 85 20.84 -16.26 -10.18
N LEU A 86 20.83 -15.24 -11.05
CA LEU A 86 20.76 -15.45 -12.50
C LEU A 86 22.03 -16.10 -13.08
N ALA A 87 23.15 -16.05 -12.35
CA ALA A 87 24.44 -16.64 -12.75
C ALA A 87 24.86 -16.26 -14.18
N LEU A 88 24.60 -14.99 -14.54
CA LEU A 88 24.87 -14.47 -15.87
C LEU A 88 26.36 -14.57 -16.19
N LYS A 89 26.66 -14.87 -17.44
CA LYS A 89 28.03 -14.92 -17.95
C LYS A 89 28.33 -13.68 -18.78
N PRO A 90 29.60 -13.23 -18.76
CA PRO A 90 30.03 -12.19 -19.70
C PRO A 90 29.72 -12.59 -21.14
N GLY A 91 29.08 -11.69 -21.89
CA GLY A 91 28.69 -11.92 -23.29
C GLY A 91 27.24 -12.35 -23.49
N GLU A 92 26.51 -12.74 -22.45
CA GLU A 92 25.09 -13.14 -22.58
C GLU A 92 24.18 -11.97 -22.95
N VAL A 93 23.05 -12.31 -23.57
CA VAL A 93 22.00 -11.39 -24.02
C VAL A 93 20.76 -11.59 -23.16
N VAL A 94 20.36 -10.56 -22.42
CA VAL A 94 19.29 -10.64 -21.41
C VAL A 94 18.18 -9.63 -21.72
N ALA A 95 16.92 -9.95 -21.42
CA ALA A 95 15.83 -8.99 -21.44
C ALA A 95 15.34 -8.62 -20.03
N ASP A 96 15.24 -7.31 -19.76
CA ASP A 96 14.57 -6.74 -18.59
C ASP A 96 13.16 -6.29 -19.01
N ILE A 97 12.16 -7.13 -18.77
CA ILE A 97 10.76 -6.87 -19.14
C ILE A 97 10.09 -6.00 -18.08
N GLY A 98 9.58 -4.83 -18.48
CA GLY A 98 9.12 -3.80 -17.55
C GLY A 98 10.30 -3.03 -16.92
N ALA A 99 11.30 -2.69 -17.74
CA ALA A 99 12.57 -2.10 -17.30
C ALA A 99 12.38 -0.81 -16.49
N GLY A 100 11.29 -0.06 -16.70
CA GLY A 100 10.95 1.14 -15.95
C GLY A 100 12.08 2.17 -15.97
N SER A 101 12.49 2.63 -14.78
CA SER A 101 13.62 3.54 -14.63
C SER A 101 15.00 2.90 -14.82
N GLY A 102 15.08 1.59 -15.10
CA GLY A 102 16.34 0.87 -15.33
C GLY A 102 16.96 0.27 -14.08
N TYR A 103 16.14 -0.04 -13.07
CA TYR A 103 16.60 -0.58 -11.79
C TYR A 103 17.40 -1.88 -11.98
N PHE A 104 16.92 -2.83 -12.78
CA PHE A 104 17.65 -4.05 -13.09
C PHE A 104 18.53 -3.89 -14.34
N ALA A 105 18.04 -3.26 -15.41
CA ALA A 105 18.79 -3.08 -16.65
C ALA A 105 20.24 -2.60 -16.44
N VAL A 106 20.46 -1.61 -15.57
CA VAL A 106 21.80 -1.08 -15.26
C VAL A 106 22.69 -2.10 -14.53
N ARG A 107 22.11 -2.94 -13.67
CA ARG A 107 22.84 -3.97 -12.92
C ARG A 107 23.17 -5.15 -13.83
N LEU A 108 22.20 -5.60 -14.63
CA LEU A 108 22.38 -6.65 -15.64
C LEU A 108 23.45 -6.27 -16.65
N ALA A 109 23.44 -5.01 -17.12
CA ALA A 109 24.43 -4.49 -18.06
C ALA A 109 25.87 -4.59 -17.56
N LYS A 110 26.08 -4.43 -16.24
CA LYS A 110 27.39 -4.60 -15.62
C LYS A 110 27.78 -6.07 -15.55
N GLU A 111 26.83 -6.95 -15.24
CA GLU A 111 27.08 -8.38 -15.06
C GLU A 111 27.43 -9.07 -16.39
N VAL A 112 26.67 -8.82 -17.46
CA VAL A 112 26.96 -9.39 -18.80
C VAL A 112 28.19 -8.76 -19.47
N GLY A 113 28.69 -7.65 -18.92
CA GLY A 113 29.88 -6.96 -19.40
C GLY A 113 29.74 -6.32 -20.80
N PRO A 114 30.80 -5.69 -21.32
CA PRO A 114 30.76 -4.90 -22.56
C PRO A 114 30.54 -5.74 -23.83
N ALA A 115 30.78 -7.05 -23.77
CA ALA A 115 30.52 -7.97 -24.87
C ALA A 115 29.07 -8.50 -24.88
N GLY A 116 28.37 -8.41 -23.75
CA GLY A 116 26.97 -8.82 -23.63
C GLY A 116 26.00 -7.70 -24.01
N ARG A 117 24.71 -7.99 -23.92
CA ARG A 117 23.65 -7.03 -24.25
C ARG A 117 22.46 -7.18 -23.31
N VAL A 118 21.84 -6.06 -22.96
CA VAL A 118 20.56 -6.04 -22.27
C VAL A 118 19.51 -5.35 -23.12
N TYR A 119 18.37 -5.99 -23.32
CA TYR A 119 17.17 -5.35 -23.84
C TYR A 119 16.34 -4.81 -22.68
N GLY A 120 16.27 -3.47 -22.55
CA GLY A 120 15.38 -2.82 -21.58
C GLY A 120 14.01 -2.57 -22.21
N VAL A 121 13.03 -3.40 -21.90
CA VAL A 121 11.72 -3.40 -22.55
C VAL A 121 10.68 -2.75 -21.64
N ASP A 122 9.95 -1.76 -22.14
CA ASP A 122 8.83 -1.15 -21.39
C ASP A 122 7.72 -0.73 -22.34
N VAL A 123 6.48 -0.64 -21.83
CA VAL A 123 5.30 -0.22 -22.60
C VAL A 123 5.08 1.29 -22.54
N SER A 124 5.68 1.98 -21.56
CA SER A 124 5.58 3.42 -21.38
C SER A 124 6.68 4.14 -22.16
N PRO A 125 6.31 5.02 -23.12
CA PRO A 125 7.27 5.87 -23.81
C PRO A 125 8.09 6.74 -22.85
N GLU A 126 7.48 7.21 -21.75
CA GLU A 126 8.12 8.04 -20.74
C GLU A 126 9.21 7.28 -19.98
N MET A 127 8.97 6.00 -19.64
CA MET A 127 9.99 5.13 -19.03
C MET A 127 11.14 4.88 -20.00
N VAL A 128 10.86 4.60 -21.27
CA VAL A 128 11.89 4.41 -22.31
C VAL A 128 12.75 5.67 -22.47
N VAL A 129 12.14 6.86 -22.50
CA VAL A 129 12.88 8.14 -22.56
C VAL A 129 13.73 8.35 -21.32
N HIS A 130 13.17 8.09 -20.13
CA HIS A 130 13.90 8.21 -18.86
C HIS A 130 15.09 7.24 -18.81
N LEU A 131 14.87 5.97 -19.15
CA LEU A 131 15.90 4.94 -19.14
C LEU A 131 17.04 5.30 -20.10
N ASN A 132 16.72 5.72 -21.33
CA ASN A 132 17.73 6.17 -22.28
C ASN A 132 18.58 7.34 -21.74
N ARG A 133 17.98 8.28 -21.01
CA ARG A 133 18.74 9.36 -20.34
C ARG A 133 19.65 8.80 -19.25
N ARG A 134 19.12 7.97 -18.36
CA ARG A 134 19.90 7.36 -17.28
C ARG A 134 21.09 6.56 -17.80
N LEU A 135 20.91 5.81 -18.89
CA LEU A 135 21.98 5.04 -19.53
C LEU A 135 23.09 5.94 -20.08
N ARG A 136 22.71 7.04 -20.76
CA ARG A 136 23.69 8.04 -21.24
C ARG A 136 24.45 8.68 -20.09
N ASP A 137 23.75 9.11 -19.05
CA ASP A 137 24.35 9.78 -17.89
C ASP A 137 25.30 8.83 -17.12
N ALA A 138 25.00 7.53 -17.12
CA ALA A 138 25.82 6.49 -16.52
C ALA A 138 26.93 5.95 -17.45
N GLY A 139 27.00 6.39 -18.70
CA GLY A 139 27.97 5.88 -19.68
C GLY A 139 27.77 4.40 -20.07
N ILE A 140 26.56 3.87 -19.93
CA ILE A 140 26.22 2.48 -20.23
C ILE A 140 25.80 2.37 -21.69
N THR A 141 26.51 1.56 -22.46
CA THR A 141 26.36 1.46 -23.92
C THR A 141 25.82 0.13 -24.40
N ASN A 142 25.78 -0.89 -23.54
CA ASN A 142 25.35 -2.25 -23.85
C ASN A 142 23.88 -2.53 -23.46
N VAL A 143 23.07 -1.48 -23.27
CA VAL A 143 21.62 -1.59 -23.06
C VAL A 143 20.89 -0.98 -24.26
N GLN A 144 20.04 -1.76 -24.91
CA GLN A 144 19.15 -1.32 -25.98
C GLN A 144 17.72 -1.25 -25.44
N THR A 145 17.10 -0.08 -25.51
CA THR A 145 15.71 0.07 -25.07
C THR A 145 14.72 -0.29 -26.17
N ILE A 146 13.59 -0.88 -25.79
CA ILE A 146 12.49 -1.23 -26.70
C ILE A 146 11.19 -0.70 -26.12
N LEU A 147 10.45 0.09 -26.91
CA LEU A 147 9.07 0.44 -26.63
C LEU A 147 8.18 -0.70 -27.13
N SER A 148 7.69 -1.51 -26.20
CA SER A 148 6.87 -2.70 -26.45
C SER A 148 5.37 -2.38 -26.55
N ALA A 149 4.61 -3.33 -27.08
CA ALA A 149 3.16 -3.39 -26.87
C ALA A 149 2.84 -4.14 -25.56
N PRO A 150 1.64 -3.97 -24.97
CA PRO A 150 1.27 -4.65 -23.72
C PRO A 150 1.41 -6.18 -23.74
N ASP A 151 1.27 -6.79 -24.91
CA ASP A 151 1.24 -8.23 -25.14
C ASP A 151 2.34 -8.71 -26.11
N ASP A 152 3.22 -7.82 -26.56
CA ASP A 152 4.33 -8.15 -27.46
C ASP A 152 5.61 -7.38 -27.06
N PRO A 153 6.65 -8.07 -26.58
CA PRO A 153 7.91 -7.44 -26.17
C PRO A 153 8.71 -6.89 -27.36
N LEU A 154 8.33 -7.22 -28.60
CA LEU A 154 9.03 -6.86 -29.83
C LEU A 154 10.50 -7.34 -29.84
N LEU A 155 10.76 -8.46 -29.15
CA LEU A 155 12.02 -9.19 -29.22
C LEU A 155 11.94 -10.22 -30.36
N LEU A 156 13.08 -10.43 -31.03
CA LEU A 156 13.17 -11.49 -32.03
C LEU A 156 13.18 -12.86 -31.34
N ASP A 157 12.66 -13.88 -32.01
CA ASP A 157 12.74 -15.26 -31.53
C ASP A 157 14.20 -15.67 -31.28
N ALA A 158 14.44 -16.40 -30.18
CA ALA A 158 15.75 -16.90 -29.79
C ALA A 158 16.86 -15.82 -29.72
N SER A 159 16.50 -14.57 -29.38
CA SER A 159 17.44 -13.45 -29.27
C SER A 159 17.99 -13.19 -27.86
N VAL A 160 17.55 -13.96 -26.87
CA VAL A 160 17.97 -13.87 -25.46
C VAL A 160 18.37 -15.23 -24.93
N ASP A 161 19.31 -15.27 -23.99
CA ASP A 161 19.86 -16.48 -23.35
C ASP A 161 19.08 -16.92 -22.10
#